data_AF-A0A1G1A6Y5-F1
#
_entry.id   AF-A0A1G1A6Y5-F1
#
_cell.length_a   1.000
_cell.length_b   1.000
_cell.length_c   1.000
_cell.angle_alpha   90.00
_cell.angle_beta   90.00
_cell.angle_gamma   90.00
#
_symmetry.space_group_name_H-M   'P 1'
#
loop_
_entity.id
_entity.type
_entity.pdbx_description
1 polymer ?
#
loop_
_entity_poly.entity_id
_entity_poly.type
_entity_poly.pdbx_seq_one_letter_code
_entity_poly.pdbx_strand_id
1 'polypeptide(L)'
;MSGGIEALATIAKVRFDRLFTEPDAIVTAWKQGLPIAREWFDPDISFGGPRWAAISYGHINCLGSRLVFPEDSEVAHTPMFDNLADGIRALRREVDFTKAGRFPFYLELWEQLKRTFPDQTIPFSGFGVEGPVTTAWLLRGHDFFMDIYDDPPQAKTFLSLVTASIVKYKQLLARINGEPEFNPSGTYVADDGAAMIPPTLWPDFVLPFMETYFTALTSGTRGIHVEDLSPDHLPHLETLRINQYDPSVSKRLSPFVILAHCRIPFTWRFNEIESATYSTEATRQWVFDAAAQGAPAVRAGIWRNNCTPRGRANIKAFREAVQTVQHQREAGQRKE
;
A
#
# COMPACT_ATOMS: atom_id res chain seq x y z
N MET A 1 -12.87 5.38 -6.63
CA MET A 1 -11.72 6.22 -7.00
C MET A 1 -11.39 7.11 -5.82
N SER A 2 -10.12 7.47 -5.65
CA SER A 2 -9.67 8.40 -4.61
C SER A 2 -8.38 9.09 -5.05
N GLY A 3 -8.07 10.24 -4.46
CA GLY A 3 -6.81 10.95 -4.66
C GLY A 3 -6.04 11.17 -3.35
N GLY A 4 -4.72 11.33 -3.49
CA GLY A 4 -3.80 11.57 -2.37
C GLY A 4 -3.23 12.99 -2.35
N ILE A 5 -2.49 13.31 -1.29
CA ILE A 5 -1.76 14.59 -1.17
C ILE A 5 -0.74 14.77 -2.30
N GLU A 6 -0.24 13.66 -2.83
CA GLU A 6 0.74 13.60 -3.90
C GLU A 6 0.17 14.20 -5.20
N ALA A 7 -1.10 13.89 -5.52
CA ALA A 7 -1.80 14.51 -6.64
C ALA A 7 -2.05 16.01 -6.41
N LEU A 8 -2.48 16.37 -5.20
CA LEU A 8 -2.76 17.76 -4.85
C LEU A 8 -1.50 18.64 -4.94
N ALA A 9 -0.35 18.10 -4.54
CA ALA A 9 0.93 18.76 -4.69
C ALA A 9 1.30 19.00 -6.15
N THR A 10 1.14 17.99 -7.02
CA THR A 10 1.38 18.16 -8.46
C THR A 10 0.50 19.26 -9.05
N ILE A 11 -0.78 19.29 -8.68
CA ILE A 11 -1.73 20.31 -9.14
C ILE A 11 -1.34 21.71 -8.62
N ALA A 12 -0.91 21.80 -7.37
CA ALA A 12 -0.44 23.03 -6.73
C ALA A 12 1.00 23.42 -7.11
N LYS A 13 1.68 22.63 -7.97
CA LYS A 13 3.10 22.80 -8.35
C LYS A 13 4.05 22.82 -7.15
N VAL A 14 3.74 22.03 -6.13
CA VAL A 14 4.59 21.78 -4.96
C VAL A 14 5.51 20.60 -5.29
N ARG A 15 6.82 20.78 -5.06
CA ARG A 15 7.82 19.71 -5.19
C ARG A 15 7.49 18.52 -4.31
N PHE A 16 7.60 17.31 -4.85
CA PHE A 16 7.11 16.11 -4.17
C PHE A 16 7.89 15.76 -2.90
N ASP A 17 9.21 15.89 -2.92
CA ASP A 17 10.08 15.57 -1.79
C ASP A 17 9.79 16.40 -0.53
N ARG A 18 9.29 17.63 -0.72
CA ARG A 18 8.91 18.52 0.39
C ARG A 18 7.70 17.99 1.17
N LEU A 19 6.83 17.19 0.53
CA LEU A 19 5.63 16.65 1.19
C LEU A 19 5.93 15.66 2.32
N PHE A 20 7.17 15.14 2.40
CA PHE A 20 7.54 14.20 3.45
C PHE A 20 7.97 14.85 4.76
N THR A 21 8.36 16.13 4.73
CA THR A 21 9.00 16.78 5.89
C THR A 21 8.61 18.24 6.11
N GLU A 22 7.99 18.91 5.14
CA GLU A 22 7.78 20.36 5.20
C GLU A 22 6.29 20.71 5.39
N PRO A 23 5.88 21.23 6.57
CA PRO A 23 4.48 21.54 6.86
C PRO A 23 3.87 22.56 5.89
N ASP A 24 4.63 23.57 5.48
CA ASP A 24 4.19 24.62 4.55
C ASP A 24 3.90 24.05 3.15
N ALA A 25 4.71 23.09 2.69
CA ALA A 25 4.49 22.39 1.43
C ALA A 25 3.20 21.55 1.48
N ILE A 26 2.97 20.81 2.57
CA ILE A 26 1.74 20.02 2.77
C ILE A 26 0.51 20.94 2.82
N VAL A 27 0.59 22.04 3.57
CA VAL A 27 -0.49 23.03 3.69
C VAL A 27 -0.80 23.67 2.34
N THR A 28 0.24 24.02 1.57
CA THR A 28 0.11 24.60 0.23
C THR A 28 -0.55 23.61 -0.73
N ALA A 29 -0.05 22.37 -0.77
CA ALA A 29 -0.61 21.30 -1.59
C ALA A 29 -2.10 21.08 -1.29
N TRP A 30 -2.48 21.03 -0.01
CA TRP A 30 -3.88 20.85 0.37
C TRP A 30 -4.76 22.05 0.02
N LYS A 31 -4.40 23.26 0.48
CA LYS A 31 -5.24 24.45 0.34
C LYS A 31 -5.38 24.91 -1.11
N GLN A 32 -4.33 24.78 -1.91
CA GLN A 32 -4.32 25.22 -3.30
C GLN A 32 -4.70 24.08 -4.26
N GLY A 33 -4.23 22.87 -4.00
CA GLY A 33 -4.47 21.72 -4.87
C GLY A 33 -5.91 21.22 -4.80
N LEU A 34 -6.53 21.14 -3.61
CA LEU A 34 -7.85 20.53 -3.44
C LEU A 34 -8.97 21.23 -4.24
N PRO A 35 -9.10 22.58 -4.22
CA PRO A 35 -10.11 23.25 -5.03
C PRO A 35 -9.96 22.98 -6.53
N ILE A 36 -8.72 22.99 -7.02
CA ILE A 36 -8.40 22.73 -8.44
C ILE A 36 -8.69 21.26 -8.78
N ALA A 37 -8.33 20.33 -7.90
CA ALA A 37 -8.58 18.91 -8.10
C ALA A 37 -10.09 18.60 -8.20
N ARG A 38 -10.93 19.26 -7.39
CA ARG A 38 -12.40 19.16 -7.45
C ARG A 38 -12.95 19.69 -8.76
N GLU A 39 -12.38 20.77 -9.30
CA GLU A 39 -12.73 21.27 -10.64
C GLU A 39 -12.30 20.29 -11.74
N TRP A 40 -11.15 19.64 -11.58
CA TRP A 40 -10.54 18.81 -12.62
C TRP A 40 -11.15 17.41 -12.77
N PHE A 41 -11.52 16.76 -11.67
CA PHE A 41 -11.82 15.32 -11.67
C PHE A 41 -13.24 14.94 -11.23
N ASP A 42 -14.02 15.91 -10.72
CA ASP A 42 -15.35 15.81 -10.11
C ASP A 42 -15.32 15.99 -8.56
N PRO A 43 -16.22 16.81 -7.99
CA PRO A 43 -16.29 17.05 -6.55
C PRO A 43 -16.60 15.81 -5.69
N ASP A 44 -17.19 14.77 -6.26
CA ASP A 44 -17.53 13.53 -5.54
C ASP A 44 -16.32 12.63 -5.29
N ILE A 45 -15.18 12.88 -5.96
CA ILE A 45 -13.96 12.11 -5.71
C ILE A 45 -13.32 12.55 -4.39
N SER A 46 -13.20 11.60 -3.47
CA SER A 46 -12.56 11.84 -2.18
C SER A 46 -11.05 12.02 -2.33
N PHE A 47 -10.55 13.09 -1.69
CA PHE A 47 -9.13 13.28 -1.42
C PHE A 47 -8.93 13.18 0.10
N GLY A 48 -7.99 12.35 0.52
CA GLY A 48 -7.70 12.16 1.96
C GLY A 48 -7.09 13.41 2.59
N GLY A 49 -7.34 13.68 3.87
CA GLY A 49 -6.98 14.93 4.56
C GLY A 49 -5.50 15.39 4.48
N PRO A 50 -5.19 16.60 4.97
CA PRO A 50 -3.84 17.18 4.88
C PRO A 50 -2.85 16.39 5.74
N ARG A 51 -2.03 15.56 5.08
CA ARG A 51 -1.00 14.70 5.69
C ARG A 51 0.26 14.73 4.85
N TRP A 52 1.37 14.25 5.40
CA TRP A 52 2.57 14.01 4.60
C TRP A 52 2.34 12.85 3.59
N ALA A 53 3.13 12.86 2.52
CA ALA A 53 3.11 11.78 1.53
C ALA A 53 3.53 10.44 2.14
N ALA A 54 3.04 9.33 1.61
CA ALA A 54 3.24 8.01 2.23
C ALA A 54 4.73 7.58 2.25
N ILE A 55 5.17 7.08 3.40
CA ILE A 55 6.50 6.51 3.65
C ILE A 55 6.30 5.10 4.19
N SER A 56 6.51 4.10 3.34
CA SER A 56 6.45 2.68 3.71
C SER A 56 7.48 2.25 4.76
N TYR A 57 8.57 3.02 4.87
CA TYR A 57 9.76 2.67 5.63
C TYR A 57 9.77 3.17 7.09
N GLY A 58 8.62 3.56 7.64
CA GLY A 58 8.55 4.15 8.97
C GLY A 58 9.02 3.20 10.07
N HIS A 59 8.55 1.95 10.03
CA HIS A 59 8.98 0.90 10.94
C HIS A 59 10.49 0.63 10.90
N ILE A 60 11.05 0.36 9.72
CA ILE A 60 12.49 0.08 9.60
C ILE A 60 13.35 1.29 9.93
N ASN A 61 12.84 2.51 9.74
CA ASN A 61 13.52 3.72 10.19
C ASN A 61 13.62 3.77 11.71
N CYS A 62 12.57 3.36 12.42
CA CYS A 62 12.61 3.26 13.87
C CYS A 62 13.53 2.14 14.36
N LEU A 63 13.81 1.13 13.52
CA LEU A 63 14.83 0.11 13.80
C LEU A 63 16.26 0.58 13.50
N GLY A 64 16.45 1.74 12.88
CA GLY A 64 17.74 2.34 12.59
C GLY A 64 18.04 2.55 11.10
N SER A 65 17.19 2.09 10.18
CA SER A 65 17.39 2.30 8.74
C SER A 65 17.35 3.80 8.40
N ARG A 66 18.30 4.27 7.60
CA ARG A 66 18.36 5.66 7.18
C ARG A 66 17.37 5.91 6.05
N LEU A 67 16.51 6.93 6.22
CA LEU A 67 15.68 7.46 5.14
C LEU A 67 16.47 8.47 4.30
N VAL A 68 16.29 8.39 2.99
CA VAL A 68 16.83 9.30 1.98
C VAL A 68 15.64 9.96 1.29
N PHE A 69 15.69 11.27 1.08
CA PHE A 69 14.64 12.06 0.44
C PHE A 69 15.24 12.69 -0.83
N PRO A 70 15.30 11.94 -1.95
CA PRO A 70 15.78 12.48 -3.20
C PRO A 70 14.83 13.57 -3.71
N GLU A 71 15.39 14.58 -4.39
CA GLU A 71 14.59 15.67 -4.95
C GLU A 71 13.51 15.15 -5.90
N ASP A 72 12.28 15.64 -5.72
CA ASP A 72 11.07 15.31 -6.47
C ASP A 72 10.79 13.79 -6.65
N SER A 73 11.30 12.96 -5.74
CA SER A 73 11.17 11.49 -5.81
C SER A 73 10.53 10.90 -4.55
N GLU A 74 10.20 9.61 -4.61
CA GLU A 74 9.77 8.86 -3.43
C GLU A 74 10.93 8.71 -2.43
N VAL A 75 10.58 8.52 -1.15
CA VAL A 75 11.56 8.22 -0.12
C VAL A 75 12.28 6.93 -0.47
N ALA A 76 13.59 6.89 -0.25
CA ALA A 76 14.39 5.68 -0.33
C ALA A 76 14.96 5.35 1.05
N HIS A 77 15.53 4.16 1.18
CA HIS A 77 16.26 3.76 2.38
C HIS A 77 17.49 2.94 2.01
N THR A 78 18.32 2.64 3.00
CA THR A 78 19.44 1.69 2.86
C THR A 78 19.17 0.44 3.71
N PRO A 79 19.56 -0.77 3.23
CA PRO A 79 19.64 -1.94 4.10
C PRO A 79 20.57 -1.68 5.29
N MET A 80 20.36 -2.40 6.38
CA MET A 80 21.02 -2.16 7.66
C MET A 80 21.93 -3.32 8.10
N PHE A 81 21.63 -4.55 7.67
CA PHE A 81 22.32 -5.74 8.16
C PHE A 81 23.07 -6.46 7.04
N ASP A 82 24.36 -6.70 7.27
CA ASP A 82 25.23 -7.45 6.35
C ASP A 82 25.02 -8.97 6.44
N ASN A 83 24.39 -9.45 7.52
CA ASN A 83 24.09 -10.87 7.74
C ASN A 83 22.88 -11.05 8.69
N LEU A 84 22.28 -12.25 8.66
CA LEU A 84 21.13 -12.60 9.49
C LEU A 84 21.44 -12.54 11.00
N ALA A 85 22.63 -12.96 11.43
CA ALA A 85 22.97 -13.00 12.85
C ALA A 85 22.94 -11.60 13.47
N ASP A 86 23.42 -10.58 12.76
CA ASP A 86 23.40 -9.19 13.18
C ASP A 86 21.96 -8.67 13.25
N GLY A 87 21.16 -8.97 12.22
CA GLY A 87 19.74 -8.62 12.18
C GLY A 87 18.94 -9.25 13.33
N ILE A 88 19.15 -10.53 13.61
CA ILE A 88 18.53 -11.25 14.73
C ILE A 88 18.94 -10.64 16.07
N ARG A 89 20.22 -10.32 16.27
CA ARG A 89 20.69 -9.67 17.51
C ARG A 89 20.07 -8.30 17.70
N ALA A 90 19.91 -7.53 16.63
CA ALA A 90 19.28 -6.21 16.69
C ALA A 90 17.78 -6.31 16.99
N LEU A 91 17.03 -7.18 16.29
CA LEU A 91 15.58 -7.33 16.46
C LEU A 91 15.17 -7.92 17.82
N ARG A 92 16.08 -8.60 18.52
CA ARG A 92 15.85 -9.07 19.91
C ARG A 92 15.88 -7.94 20.94
N ARG A 93 16.42 -6.77 20.60
CA ARG A 93 16.44 -5.61 21.50
C ARG A 93 15.08 -4.96 21.51
N GLU A 94 14.62 -4.53 22.69
CA GLU A 94 13.41 -3.72 22.77
C GLU A 94 13.66 -2.34 22.15
N VAL A 95 12.65 -1.85 21.44
CA VAL A 95 12.66 -0.53 20.80
C VAL A 95 11.42 0.23 21.27
N ASP A 96 11.65 1.38 21.88
CA ASP A 96 10.59 2.38 22.05
C ASP A 96 10.46 3.17 20.75
N PHE A 97 9.57 2.70 19.88
CA PHE A 97 9.36 3.31 18.57
C PHE A 97 9.00 4.80 18.65
N THR A 98 8.36 5.25 19.72
CA THR A 98 7.95 6.67 19.87
C THR A 98 9.14 7.61 20.01
N LYS A 99 10.32 7.08 20.37
CA LYS A 99 11.58 7.83 20.55
C LYS A 99 12.63 7.48 19.50
N ALA A 100 12.34 6.54 18.60
CA ALA A 100 13.31 6.01 17.67
C ALA A 100 13.16 6.62 16.27
N GLY A 101 14.26 6.62 15.51
CA GLY A 101 14.30 7.14 14.15
C GLY A 101 13.70 8.56 14.04
N ARG A 102 12.84 8.75 13.04
CA ARG A 102 12.10 10.00 12.80
C ARG A 102 10.69 10.01 13.41
N PHE A 103 10.33 9.02 14.22
CA PHE A 103 8.98 8.97 14.82
C PHE A 103 8.62 10.23 15.62
N PRO A 104 9.50 10.79 16.50
CA PRO A 104 9.20 12.04 17.21
C PRO A 104 8.91 13.21 16.27
N PHE A 105 9.66 13.30 15.17
CA PHE A 105 9.47 14.33 14.16
C PHE A 105 8.09 14.23 13.50
N TYR A 106 7.65 13.01 13.13
CA TYR A 106 6.33 12.83 12.52
C TYR A 106 5.19 13.06 13.53
N LEU A 107 5.39 12.78 14.82
CA LEU A 107 4.42 13.13 15.86
C LEU A 107 4.23 14.65 15.96
N GLU A 108 5.33 15.40 15.96
CA GLU A 108 5.29 16.87 15.98
C GLU A 108 4.62 17.43 14.71
N LEU A 109 4.98 16.90 13.53
CA LEU A 109 4.37 17.27 12.25
C LEU A 109 2.86 17.01 12.24
N TRP A 110 2.43 15.84 12.73
CA TRP A 110 1.01 15.49 12.85
C TRP A 110 0.24 16.47 13.74
N GLU A 111 0.79 16.80 14.91
CA GLU A 111 0.18 17.76 15.82
C GLU A 111 0.14 19.18 15.24
N GLN A 112 1.16 19.58 14.48
CA GLN A 112 1.15 20.85 13.75
C GLN A 112 0.05 20.88 12.67
N LEU A 113 -0.12 19.81 11.91
CA LEU A 113 -1.17 19.73 10.89
C LEU A 113 -2.57 19.76 11.52
N LYS A 114 -2.80 19.06 12.64
CA LYS A 114 -4.06 19.13 13.40
C LYS A 114 -4.38 20.54 13.87
N ARG A 115 -3.41 21.29 14.39
CA ARG A 115 -3.60 22.70 14.77
C ARG A 115 -3.90 23.60 13.56
N THR A 116 -3.31 23.29 12.41
CA THR A 116 -3.47 24.08 11.18
C THR A 116 -4.83 23.84 10.52
N PHE A 117 -5.39 22.64 10.70
CA PHE A 117 -6.65 22.21 10.11
C PHE A 117 -7.58 21.62 11.19
N PRO A 118 -8.09 22.44 12.13
CA PRO A 118 -8.89 21.97 13.25
C PRO A 118 -10.20 21.30 12.82
N ASP A 119 -10.71 21.67 11.64
CA ASP A 119 -11.96 21.12 11.07
C ASP A 119 -11.72 19.82 10.27
N GLN A 120 -10.48 19.30 10.23
CA GLN A 120 -10.15 18.08 9.51
C GLN A 120 -9.78 16.97 10.49
N THR A 121 -10.32 15.78 10.25
CA THR A 121 -9.84 14.57 10.94
C THR A 121 -8.58 14.08 10.23
N ILE A 122 -7.44 14.22 10.90
CA ILE A 122 -6.13 13.81 10.37
C ILE A 122 -5.61 12.66 11.23
N PRO A 123 -5.64 11.40 10.75
CA PRO A 123 -5.00 10.30 11.46
C PRO A 123 -3.47 10.40 11.33
N PHE A 124 -2.75 9.92 12.33
CA PHE A 124 -1.33 9.66 12.25
C PHE A 124 -1.10 8.53 11.23
N SER A 125 -0.80 8.92 10.00
CA SER A 125 -0.80 8.04 8.83
C SER A 125 0.29 8.46 7.86
N GLY A 126 0.77 7.52 7.03
CA GLY A 126 1.86 7.80 6.08
C GLY A 126 3.27 7.60 6.64
N PHE A 127 3.45 7.28 7.93
CA PHE A 127 4.72 6.74 8.45
C PHE A 127 4.54 5.25 8.76
N GLY A 128 4.45 4.48 7.66
CA GLY A 128 3.91 3.13 7.64
C GLY A 128 4.92 2.02 7.89
N VAL A 129 4.50 0.83 7.50
CA VAL A 129 5.23 -0.43 7.65
C VAL A 129 4.81 -1.38 6.54
N GLU A 130 5.78 -2.13 6.02
CA GLU A 130 5.58 -3.20 5.06
C GLU A 130 5.33 -4.54 5.77
N GLY A 131 4.96 -5.56 5.00
CA GLY A 131 4.73 -6.91 5.49
C GLY A 131 6.03 -7.63 5.87
N PRO A 132 5.90 -8.87 6.41
CA PRO A 132 7.04 -9.62 6.92
C PRO A 132 8.18 -9.81 5.93
N VAL A 133 7.89 -10.18 4.68
CA VAL A 133 8.93 -10.55 3.70
C VAL A 133 9.63 -9.31 3.15
N THR A 134 8.87 -8.31 2.73
CA THR A 134 9.37 -7.02 2.30
C THR A 134 10.20 -6.41 3.42
N THR A 135 9.70 -6.34 4.66
CA THR A 135 10.48 -5.77 5.77
C THR A 135 11.79 -6.52 6.01
N ALA A 136 11.79 -7.85 5.93
CA ALA A 136 13.01 -8.64 6.04
C ALA A 136 14.01 -8.29 4.92
N TRP A 137 13.54 -8.22 3.67
CA TRP A 137 14.33 -7.78 2.52
C TRP A 137 14.86 -6.35 2.67
N LEU A 138 14.03 -5.40 3.11
CA LEU A 138 14.45 -4.00 3.29
C LEU A 138 15.54 -3.86 4.38
N LEU A 139 15.54 -4.72 5.40
CA LEU A 139 16.55 -4.71 6.47
C LEU A 139 17.86 -5.40 6.05
N ARG A 140 17.77 -6.53 5.35
CA ARG A 140 18.91 -7.40 5.02
C ARG A 140 19.49 -7.18 3.61
N GLY A 141 18.73 -6.52 2.74
CA GLY A 141 19.06 -6.39 1.32
C GLY A 141 18.79 -7.67 0.54
N HIS A 142 19.20 -7.70 -0.73
CA HIS A 142 18.90 -8.80 -1.67
C HIS A 142 19.37 -10.17 -1.20
N ASP A 143 20.44 -10.23 -0.41
CA ASP A 143 20.96 -11.48 0.14
C ASP A 143 19.95 -12.23 1.02
N PHE A 144 18.91 -11.55 1.54
CA PHE A 144 17.82 -12.21 2.27
C PHE A 144 17.22 -13.38 1.47
N PHE A 145 17.09 -13.22 0.16
CA PHE A 145 16.53 -14.27 -0.71
C PHE A 145 17.49 -15.45 -0.87
N MET A 146 18.80 -15.24 -0.70
CA MET A 146 19.80 -16.31 -0.68
C MET A 146 19.83 -16.99 0.68
N ASP A 147 19.70 -16.23 1.77
CA ASP A 147 19.70 -16.74 3.13
C ASP A 147 18.58 -17.79 3.36
N ILE A 148 17.46 -17.70 2.63
CA ILE A 148 16.36 -18.70 2.62
C ILE A 148 16.86 -20.09 2.23
N TYR A 149 17.85 -20.19 1.34
CA TYR A 149 18.43 -21.45 0.87
C TYR A 149 19.67 -21.83 1.68
N ASP A 150 20.50 -20.86 2.03
CA ASP A 150 21.79 -21.08 2.68
C ASP A 150 21.66 -21.43 4.17
N ASP A 151 20.75 -20.76 4.89
CA ASP A 151 20.44 -21.05 6.30
C ASP A 151 18.93 -20.91 6.59
N PRO A 152 18.10 -21.87 6.11
CA PRO A 152 16.65 -21.86 6.30
C PRO A 152 16.19 -21.65 7.77
N PRO A 153 16.79 -22.32 8.78
CA PRO A 153 16.41 -22.11 10.18
C PRO A 153 16.66 -20.68 10.66
N GLN A 154 17.79 -20.07 10.27
CA GLN A 154 18.12 -18.71 10.69
C GLN A 154 17.26 -17.67 9.96
N ALA A 155 16.98 -17.88 8.66
CA ALA A 155 16.06 -17.04 7.89
C ALA A 155 14.64 -17.06 8.49
N LYS A 156 14.14 -18.24 8.90
CA LYS A 156 12.86 -18.37 9.60
C LYS A 156 12.87 -17.64 10.95
N THR A 157 13.96 -17.73 11.71
CA THR A 157 14.11 -16.99 12.98
C THR A 157 14.08 -15.48 12.76
N PHE A 158 14.76 -15.00 11.71
CA PHE A 158 14.76 -13.59 11.35
C PHE A 158 13.36 -13.10 10.96
N LEU A 159 12.65 -13.83 10.09
CA LEU A 159 11.26 -13.54 9.73
C LEU A 159 10.33 -13.49 10.94
N SER A 160 10.43 -14.45 11.88
CA SER A 160 9.62 -14.42 13.12
C SER A 160 9.82 -13.14 13.92
N LEU A 161 11.07 -12.69 14.06
CA LEU A 161 11.41 -11.48 14.81
C LEU A 161 10.95 -10.21 14.08
N VAL A 162 11.10 -10.18 12.75
CA VAL A 162 10.57 -9.10 11.91
C VAL A 162 9.05 -9.00 12.08
N THR A 163 8.32 -10.11 11.94
CA THR A 163 6.87 -10.15 12.11
C THR A 163 6.44 -9.64 13.48
N ALA A 164 7.09 -10.11 14.56
CA ALA A 164 6.79 -9.64 15.91
C ALA A 164 7.03 -8.13 16.08
N SER A 165 8.08 -7.60 15.46
CA SER A 165 8.39 -6.16 15.47
C SER A 165 7.33 -5.35 14.71
N ILE A 166 6.89 -5.83 13.53
CA ILE A 166 5.82 -5.20 12.74
C ILE A 166 4.51 -5.14 13.54
N VAL A 167 4.13 -6.24 14.20
CA VAL A 167 2.92 -6.31 15.03
C VAL A 167 2.96 -5.23 16.12
N LYS A 168 4.07 -5.12 16.86
CA LYS A 168 4.24 -4.08 17.89
C LYS A 168 4.10 -2.67 17.32
N TYR A 169 4.66 -2.43 16.13
CA TYR A 169 4.56 -1.13 15.47
C TYR A 169 3.13 -0.81 15.01
N LYS A 170 2.41 -1.79 14.44
CA LYS A 170 1.00 -1.63 14.04
C LYS A 170 0.09 -1.35 15.24
N GLN A 171 0.29 -2.06 16.34
CA GLN A 171 -0.43 -1.82 17.60
C GLN A 171 -0.15 -0.41 18.14
N LEU A 172 1.10 0.07 18.08
CA LEU A 172 1.43 1.46 18.43
C LEU A 172 0.68 2.47 17.54
N LEU A 173 0.69 2.27 16.23
CA LEU A 173 -0.03 3.17 15.30
C LEU A 173 -1.53 3.19 15.59
N ALA A 174 -2.15 2.03 15.88
CA ALA A 174 -3.55 1.95 16.28
C ALA A 174 -3.80 2.76 17.57
N ARG A 175 -2.96 2.55 18.60
CA ARG A 175 -3.05 3.26 19.88
C ARG A 175 -2.96 4.78 19.72
N ILE A 176 -2.03 5.28 18.90
CA ILE A 176 -1.87 6.72 18.63
C ILE A 176 -3.11 7.29 17.95
N ASN A 177 -3.76 6.52 17.08
CA ASN A 177 -4.98 6.91 16.40
C ASN A 177 -6.26 6.67 17.22
N GLY A 178 -6.15 6.17 18.46
CA GLY A 178 -7.30 5.82 19.29
C GLY A 178 -8.08 4.61 18.79
N GLU A 179 -7.45 3.78 17.95
CA GLU A 179 -8.01 2.55 17.41
C GLU A 179 -7.61 1.34 18.28
N PRO A 180 -8.39 0.25 18.28
CA PRO A 180 -8.03 -0.94 19.02
C PRO A 180 -6.78 -1.61 18.42
N GLU A 181 -5.82 -1.95 19.26
CA GLU A 181 -4.58 -2.66 18.88
C GLU A 181 -4.85 -4.02 18.22
N PHE A 182 -5.95 -4.65 18.62
CA PHE A 182 -6.53 -5.83 17.99
C PHE A 182 -7.87 -5.43 17.34
N ASN A 183 -7.94 -5.42 16.02
CA ASN A 183 -9.09 -4.93 15.29
C ASN A 183 -10.06 -6.08 14.95
N PRO A 184 -11.26 -6.15 15.55
CA PRO A 184 -12.20 -7.23 15.26
C PRO A 184 -12.83 -7.15 13.86
N SER A 185 -12.72 -6.01 13.17
CA SER A 185 -13.28 -5.78 11.83
C SER A 185 -12.34 -6.24 10.72
N GLY A 186 -11.04 -6.06 10.90
CA GLY A 186 -10.06 -6.48 9.91
C GLY A 186 -8.71 -5.80 9.99
N THR A 187 -7.77 -6.29 9.20
CA THR A 187 -6.47 -5.65 8.96
C THR A 187 -6.01 -5.86 7.52
N TYR A 188 -5.01 -5.09 7.11
CA TYR A 188 -4.43 -5.10 5.78
C TYR A 188 -2.90 -5.13 5.86
N VAL A 189 -2.26 -5.82 4.92
CA VAL A 189 -0.79 -5.85 4.76
C VAL A 189 -0.41 -5.65 3.30
N ALA A 190 0.66 -4.90 3.05
CA ALA A 190 1.34 -4.86 1.76
C ALA A 190 2.67 -5.58 1.90
N ASP A 191 2.99 -6.54 1.02
CA ASP A 191 4.18 -7.38 1.16
C ASP A 191 4.75 -7.85 -0.19
N ASP A 192 5.06 -6.90 -1.08
CA ASP A 192 5.49 -7.18 -2.46
C ASP A 192 6.71 -8.12 -2.58
N GLY A 193 7.62 -8.08 -1.59
CA GLY A 193 8.75 -9.00 -1.51
C GLY A 193 8.34 -10.47 -1.41
N ALA A 194 7.11 -10.78 -0.97
CA ALA A 194 6.59 -12.14 -0.93
C ALA A 194 6.51 -12.78 -2.32
N ALA A 195 6.29 -12.00 -3.38
CA ALA A 195 6.25 -12.49 -4.76
C ALA A 195 7.62 -12.98 -5.27
N MET A 196 8.70 -12.54 -4.64
CA MET A 196 10.07 -12.94 -4.99
C MET A 196 10.43 -14.32 -4.43
N ILE A 197 9.67 -14.83 -3.46
CA ILE A 197 9.84 -16.18 -2.91
C ILE A 197 9.03 -17.15 -3.78
N PRO A 198 9.63 -18.21 -4.34
CA PRO A 198 8.91 -19.19 -5.17
C PRO A 198 7.66 -19.76 -4.47
N PRO A 199 6.58 -20.06 -5.22
CA PRO A 199 5.33 -20.57 -4.62
C PRO A 199 5.51 -21.86 -3.82
N THR A 200 6.50 -22.69 -4.17
CA THR A 200 6.83 -23.93 -3.47
C THR A 200 7.45 -23.71 -2.09
N LEU A 201 8.01 -22.53 -1.82
CA LEU A 201 8.61 -22.15 -0.54
C LEU A 201 7.68 -21.31 0.34
N TRP A 202 6.55 -20.84 -0.18
CA TRP A 202 5.57 -20.08 0.60
C TRP A 202 5.09 -20.79 1.87
N PRO A 203 4.81 -22.11 1.87
CA PRO A 203 4.41 -22.82 3.08
C PRO A 203 5.40 -22.68 4.25
N ASP A 204 6.69 -22.52 3.93
CA ASP A 204 7.78 -22.42 4.91
C ASP A 204 8.16 -20.98 5.26
N PHE A 205 8.08 -20.06 4.30
CA PHE A 205 8.70 -18.73 4.39
C PHE A 205 7.74 -17.55 4.31
N VAL A 206 6.47 -17.79 3.98
CA VAL A 206 5.46 -16.72 3.87
C VAL A 206 4.27 -17.02 4.77
N LEU A 207 3.65 -18.20 4.60
CA LEU A 207 2.40 -18.55 5.26
C LEU A 207 2.45 -18.45 6.79
N PRO A 208 3.47 -19.00 7.48
CA PRO A 208 3.50 -18.99 8.95
C PRO A 208 3.60 -17.57 9.53
N PHE A 209 4.32 -16.69 8.83
CA PHE A 209 4.58 -15.33 9.27
C PHE A 209 3.40 -14.40 8.99
N MET A 210 2.73 -14.58 7.85
CA MET A 210 1.46 -13.94 7.56
C MET A 210 0.36 -14.37 8.54
N GLU A 211 0.27 -15.66 8.85
CA GLU A 211 -0.71 -16.17 9.82
C GLU A 211 -0.48 -15.57 11.21
N THR A 212 0.78 -15.46 11.63
CA THR A 212 1.17 -14.79 12.88
C THR A 212 0.78 -13.31 12.85
N TYR A 213 1.08 -12.60 11.76
CA TYR A 213 0.71 -11.20 11.59
C TYR A 213 -0.81 -10.99 11.72
N PHE A 214 -1.61 -11.76 10.98
CA PHE A 214 -3.06 -11.59 11.00
C PHE A 214 -3.67 -11.98 12.34
N THR A 215 -3.26 -13.12 12.91
CA THR A 215 -3.82 -13.60 14.19
C THR A 215 -3.47 -12.68 15.36
N ALA A 216 -2.34 -11.96 15.30
CA ALA A 216 -1.97 -10.99 16.32
C ALA A 216 -2.73 -9.66 16.21
N LEU A 217 -3.31 -9.35 15.06
CA LEU A 217 -3.90 -8.02 14.78
C LEU A 217 -5.40 -8.04 14.53
N THR A 218 -6.01 -9.18 14.20
CA THR A 218 -7.43 -9.24 13.84
C THR A 218 -8.07 -10.61 14.05
N SER A 219 -9.37 -10.61 14.36
CA SER A 219 -10.28 -11.75 14.21
C SER A 219 -11.24 -11.59 13.03
N GLY A 220 -11.22 -10.43 12.38
CA GLY A 220 -12.10 -10.07 11.26
C GLY A 220 -11.45 -10.33 9.92
N THR A 221 -11.72 -9.45 8.97
CA THR A 221 -11.28 -9.60 7.59
C THR A 221 -9.76 -9.45 7.43
N ARG A 222 -9.18 -10.20 6.50
CA ARG A 222 -7.76 -10.18 6.14
C ARG A 222 -7.62 -9.67 4.71
N GLY A 223 -7.07 -8.48 4.55
CA GLY A 223 -6.73 -7.92 3.25
C GLY A 223 -5.24 -8.00 2.97
N ILE A 224 -4.86 -8.19 1.71
CA ILE A 224 -3.46 -8.23 1.30
C ILE A 224 -3.22 -7.53 -0.04
N HIS A 225 -2.09 -6.84 -0.12
CA HIS A 225 -1.47 -6.35 -1.34
C HIS A 225 -0.15 -7.07 -1.57
N VAL A 226 -0.02 -7.73 -2.72
CA VAL A 226 1.26 -8.26 -3.21
C VAL A 226 1.24 -8.14 -4.72
N GLU A 227 2.13 -7.29 -5.24
CA GLU A 227 2.37 -7.14 -6.66
C GLU A 227 3.14 -8.34 -7.23
N ASP A 228 2.96 -8.56 -8.53
CA ASP A 228 3.68 -9.58 -9.32
C ASP A 228 3.56 -11.02 -8.79
N LEU A 229 2.48 -11.40 -8.12
CA LEU A 229 2.23 -12.83 -7.88
C LEU A 229 2.12 -13.60 -9.22
N SER A 230 2.54 -14.87 -9.20
CA SER A 230 2.27 -15.82 -10.28
C SER A 230 1.00 -16.64 -9.99
N PRO A 231 0.39 -17.31 -11.00
CA PRO A 231 -0.80 -18.14 -10.79
C PRO A 231 -0.64 -19.19 -9.68
N ASP A 232 0.55 -19.77 -9.56
CA ASP A 232 0.85 -20.80 -8.56
C ASP A 232 0.92 -20.26 -7.11
N HIS A 233 1.04 -18.94 -6.93
CA HIS A 233 0.94 -18.31 -5.61
C HIS A 233 -0.50 -18.17 -5.14
N LEU A 234 -1.45 -18.02 -6.06
CA LEU A 234 -2.82 -17.62 -5.74
C LEU A 234 -3.57 -18.58 -4.80
N PRO A 235 -3.41 -19.92 -4.89
CA PRO A 235 -4.03 -20.84 -3.93
C PRO A 235 -3.62 -20.59 -2.47
N HIS A 236 -2.41 -20.05 -2.24
CA HIS A 236 -1.93 -19.75 -0.89
C HIS A 236 -2.67 -18.60 -0.22
N LEU A 237 -3.28 -17.70 -1.00
CA LEU A 237 -4.14 -16.66 -0.46
C LEU A 237 -5.38 -17.27 0.22
N GLU A 238 -5.92 -18.37 -0.33
CA GLU A 238 -7.05 -19.10 0.27
C GLU A 238 -6.63 -19.77 1.58
N THR A 239 -5.42 -20.38 1.60
CA THR A 239 -4.83 -20.95 2.82
C THR A 239 -4.70 -19.91 3.93
N LEU A 240 -4.34 -18.67 3.60
CA LEU A 240 -4.28 -17.54 4.54
C LEU A 240 -5.64 -16.97 4.94
N ARG A 241 -6.73 -17.47 4.35
CA ARG A 241 -8.10 -17.00 4.56
C ARG A 241 -8.23 -15.50 4.25
N ILE A 242 -7.56 -15.06 3.18
CA ILE A 242 -7.65 -13.68 2.70
C ILE A 242 -9.09 -13.42 2.23
N ASN A 243 -9.63 -12.27 2.60
CA ASN A 243 -10.96 -11.80 2.21
C ASN A 243 -10.92 -10.84 1.01
N GLN A 244 -9.80 -10.13 0.84
CA GLN A 244 -9.61 -9.19 -0.25
C GLN A 244 -8.16 -9.17 -0.71
N TYR A 245 -7.95 -9.35 -2.01
CA TYR A 245 -6.64 -9.25 -2.65
C TYR A 245 -6.53 -8.01 -3.54
N ASP A 246 -5.44 -7.27 -3.39
CA ASP A 246 -5.05 -6.17 -4.28
C ASP A 246 -3.80 -6.58 -5.09
N PRO A 247 -3.96 -7.08 -6.32
CA PRO A 247 -2.83 -7.44 -7.19
C PRO A 247 -2.08 -6.24 -7.78
N SER A 248 -2.68 -5.04 -7.70
CA SER A 248 -2.19 -3.81 -8.29
C SER A 248 -1.63 -4.00 -9.70
N VAL A 249 -0.30 -3.95 -9.89
CA VAL A 249 0.35 -4.17 -11.19
C VAL A 249 1.03 -5.54 -11.20
N SER A 250 0.58 -6.43 -12.10
CA SER A 250 1.13 -7.79 -12.22
C SER A 250 1.14 -8.22 -13.68
N LYS A 251 2.31 -8.43 -14.28
CA LYS A 251 2.42 -8.83 -15.70
C LYS A 251 1.94 -10.27 -15.94
N ARG A 252 1.98 -11.11 -14.91
CA ARG A 252 1.62 -12.52 -14.96
C ARG A 252 0.15 -12.80 -14.66
N LEU A 253 -0.60 -11.78 -14.23
CA LEU A 253 -1.98 -11.93 -13.81
C LEU A 253 -2.90 -11.13 -14.72
N SER A 254 -4.12 -11.65 -14.83
CA SER A 254 -5.28 -10.94 -15.34
C SER A 254 -6.48 -11.34 -14.48
N PRO A 255 -7.62 -10.63 -14.55
CA PRO A 255 -8.81 -11.03 -13.81
C PRO A 255 -9.22 -12.48 -14.09
N PHE A 256 -9.14 -12.90 -15.35
CA PHE A 256 -9.45 -14.28 -15.75
C PHE A 256 -8.51 -15.29 -15.09
N VAL A 257 -7.19 -15.03 -15.12
CA VAL A 257 -6.18 -15.90 -14.49
C VAL A 257 -6.40 -15.98 -12.99
N ILE A 258 -6.69 -14.86 -12.32
CA ILE A 258 -6.94 -14.87 -10.88
C ILE A 258 -8.14 -15.77 -10.55
N LEU A 259 -9.26 -15.59 -11.23
CA LEU A 259 -10.48 -16.38 -11.01
C LEU A 259 -10.31 -17.88 -11.30
N ALA A 260 -9.42 -18.24 -12.22
CA ALA A 260 -9.14 -19.64 -12.53
C ALA A 260 -8.31 -20.35 -11.43
N HIS A 261 -7.60 -19.60 -10.60
CA HIS A 261 -6.65 -20.13 -9.62
C HIS A 261 -6.98 -19.78 -8.16
N CYS A 262 -7.89 -18.82 -7.93
CA CYS A 262 -8.25 -18.35 -6.60
C CYS A 262 -9.66 -17.74 -6.59
N ARG A 263 -10.42 -18.06 -5.54
CA ARG A 263 -11.82 -17.65 -5.34
C ARG A 263 -11.95 -16.35 -4.55
N ILE A 264 -10.85 -15.79 -4.08
CA ILE A 264 -10.85 -14.62 -3.22
C ILE A 264 -11.23 -13.37 -4.05
N PRO A 265 -12.15 -12.53 -3.56
CA PRO A 265 -12.44 -11.26 -4.19
C PRO A 265 -11.18 -10.39 -4.33
N PHE A 266 -11.03 -9.74 -5.48
CA PHE A 266 -9.91 -8.84 -5.74
C PHE A 266 -10.34 -7.52 -6.36
N THR A 267 -9.49 -6.52 -6.29
CA THR A 267 -9.73 -5.24 -6.98
C THR A 267 -8.67 -5.03 -8.07
N TRP A 268 -9.10 -5.01 -9.33
CA TRP A 268 -8.19 -4.82 -10.46
C TRP A 268 -7.87 -3.33 -10.64
N ARG A 269 -6.59 -2.96 -10.70
CA ARG A 269 -6.16 -1.56 -10.68
C ARG A 269 -5.83 -1.07 -12.09
N PHE A 270 -6.49 0.01 -12.51
CA PHE A 270 -6.03 0.85 -13.60
C PHE A 270 -5.01 1.84 -13.03
N ASN A 271 -3.73 1.63 -13.31
CA ASN A 271 -2.67 2.33 -12.61
C ASN A 271 -2.44 3.75 -13.15
N GLU A 272 -1.67 4.55 -12.42
CA GLU A 272 -1.46 5.95 -12.76
C GLU A 272 -0.68 6.18 -14.06
N ILE A 273 0.22 5.25 -14.41
CA ILE A 273 0.98 5.33 -15.66
C ILE A 273 0.04 5.02 -16.84
N GLU A 274 -0.80 3.99 -16.72
CA GLU A 274 -1.81 3.66 -17.73
C GLU A 274 -2.79 4.82 -17.92
N SER A 275 -3.38 5.31 -16.83
CA SER A 275 -4.30 6.46 -16.88
C SER A 275 -3.63 7.73 -17.38
N ALA A 276 -2.32 7.93 -17.21
CA ALA A 276 -1.60 9.06 -17.77
C ALA A 276 -1.31 8.92 -19.28
N THR A 277 -1.20 7.69 -19.80
CA THR A 277 -0.65 7.42 -21.14
C THR A 277 -1.70 6.99 -22.16
N TYR A 278 -2.71 6.24 -21.74
CA TYR A 278 -3.75 5.69 -22.60
C TYR A 278 -4.56 6.78 -23.33
N SER A 279 -5.24 6.40 -24.41
CA SER A 279 -6.35 7.21 -24.92
C SER A 279 -7.62 6.96 -24.07
N THR A 280 -8.62 7.83 -24.21
CA THR A 280 -9.91 7.62 -23.55
C THR A 280 -10.58 6.35 -24.05
N GLU A 281 -10.42 6.02 -25.33
CA GLU A 281 -10.92 4.78 -25.91
C GLU A 281 -10.24 3.54 -25.32
N ALA A 282 -8.90 3.55 -25.26
CA ALA A 282 -8.16 2.47 -24.62
C ALA A 282 -8.53 2.32 -23.14
N THR A 283 -8.81 3.43 -22.45
CA THR A 283 -9.29 3.41 -21.06
C THR A 283 -10.66 2.75 -20.91
N ARG A 284 -11.61 3.05 -21.81
CA ARG A 284 -12.93 2.38 -21.81
C ARG A 284 -12.78 0.89 -22.10
N GLN A 285 -11.99 0.55 -23.12
CA GLN A 285 -11.73 -0.83 -23.48
C GLN A 285 -11.10 -1.62 -22.32
N TRP A 286 -10.15 -1.03 -21.60
CA TRP A 286 -9.56 -1.65 -20.40
C TRP A 286 -10.62 -2.02 -19.36
N VAL A 287 -11.60 -1.13 -19.10
CA VAL A 287 -12.69 -1.39 -18.14
C VAL A 287 -13.60 -2.51 -18.65
N PHE A 288 -13.96 -2.49 -19.94
CA PHE A 288 -14.79 -3.52 -20.54
C PHE A 288 -14.10 -4.88 -20.56
N ASP A 289 -12.81 -4.93 -20.87
CA ASP A 289 -12.00 -6.14 -20.85
C ASP A 289 -11.90 -6.70 -19.43
N ALA A 290 -11.64 -5.84 -18.43
CA ALA A 290 -11.60 -6.26 -17.03
C ALA A 290 -12.96 -6.86 -16.60
N ALA A 291 -14.08 -6.22 -16.98
CA ALA A 291 -15.41 -6.72 -16.69
C ALA A 291 -15.73 -8.05 -17.42
N ALA A 292 -15.34 -8.17 -18.69
CA ALA A 292 -15.52 -9.38 -19.50
C ALA A 292 -14.68 -10.56 -19.00
N GLN A 293 -13.50 -10.28 -18.46
CA GLN A 293 -12.64 -11.26 -17.78
C GLN A 293 -13.11 -11.60 -16.37
N GLY A 294 -14.23 -11.02 -15.91
CA GLY A 294 -14.87 -11.37 -14.65
C GLY A 294 -14.38 -10.60 -13.42
N ALA A 295 -13.59 -9.52 -13.59
CA ALA A 295 -13.12 -8.74 -12.44
C ALA A 295 -14.29 -8.36 -11.51
N PRO A 296 -14.23 -8.67 -10.20
CA PRO A 296 -15.32 -8.38 -9.29
C PRO A 296 -15.38 -6.89 -8.95
N ALA A 297 -14.24 -6.21 -8.95
CA ALA A 297 -14.14 -4.76 -8.84
C ALA A 297 -12.96 -4.22 -9.66
N VAL A 298 -13.08 -2.97 -10.12
CA VAL A 298 -11.98 -2.19 -10.71
C VAL A 298 -11.79 -0.89 -9.91
N ARG A 299 -10.55 -0.39 -9.84
CA ARG A 299 -10.25 0.91 -9.24
C ARG A 299 -9.25 1.70 -10.08
N ALA A 300 -9.39 3.01 -10.05
CA ALA A 300 -8.38 3.98 -10.46
C ALA A 300 -8.17 4.99 -9.33
N GLY A 301 -6.95 5.50 -9.19
CA GLY A 301 -6.60 6.56 -8.24
C GLY A 301 -6.05 7.78 -8.96
N ILE A 302 -6.16 8.94 -8.32
CA ILE A 302 -5.57 10.20 -8.80
C ILE A 302 -4.25 10.39 -8.07
N TRP A 303 -3.17 10.39 -8.84
CA TRP A 303 -1.79 10.41 -8.37
C TRP A 303 -0.97 11.38 -9.20
N ARG A 304 0.32 11.54 -8.90
CA ARG A 304 1.19 12.54 -9.54
C ARG A 304 1.17 12.42 -11.07
N ASN A 305 1.32 11.20 -11.58
CA ASN A 305 1.51 10.94 -13.00
C ASN A 305 0.27 11.23 -13.86
N ASN A 306 -0.95 11.12 -13.30
CA ASN A 306 -2.19 11.34 -14.05
C ASN A 306 -2.84 12.72 -13.80
N CYS A 307 -2.14 13.63 -13.13
CA CYS A 307 -2.53 15.04 -12.99
C CYS A 307 -2.23 15.86 -14.27
N THR A 308 -2.66 15.37 -15.44
CA THR A 308 -2.45 16.00 -16.75
C THR A 308 -3.77 16.15 -17.50
N PRO A 309 -3.88 16.98 -18.57
CA PRO A 309 -5.09 17.02 -19.41
C PRO A 309 -5.54 15.65 -19.91
N ARG A 310 -4.59 14.79 -20.31
CA ARG A 310 -4.89 13.42 -20.74
C ARG A 310 -5.34 12.55 -19.57
N GLY A 311 -4.61 12.56 -18.45
CA GLY A 311 -4.97 11.80 -17.26
C GLY A 311 -6.37 12.13 -16.75
N ARG A 312 -6.73 13.42 -16.72
CA ARG A 312 -8.10 13.88 -16.42
C ARG A 312 -9.15 13.28 -17.34
N ALA A 313 -8.92 13.34 -18.66
CA ALA A 313 -9.83 12.78 -19.64
C ALA A 313 -10.00 11.25 -19.45
N ASN A 314 -8.92 10.55 -19.10
CA ASN A 314 -8.95 9.11 -18.86
C ASN A 314 -9.65 8.75 -17.54
N ILE A 315 -9.45 9.49 -16.45
CA ILE A 315 -10.19 9.27 -15.20
C ILE A 315 -11.70 9.44 -15.42
N LYS A 316 -12.09 10.45 -16.22
CA LYS A 316 -13.49 10.63 -16.63
C LYS A 316 -14.00 9.44 -17.46
N ALA A 317 -13.25 9.04 -18.49
CA ALA A 317 -13.62 7.91 -19.35
C ALA A 317 -13.72 6.58 -18.57
N PHE A 318 -12.81 6.35 -17.62
CA PHE A 318 -12.84 5.20 -16.71
C PHE A 318 -14.15 5.16 -15.92
N ARG A 319 -14.55 6.28 -15.31
CA ARG A 319 -15.81 6.37 -14.53
C ARG A 319 -17.03 6.11 -15.40
N GLU A 320 -17.10 6.74 -16.57
CA GLU A 320 -18.20 6.54 -17.54
C GLU A 320 -18.34 5.07 -17.97
N ALA A 321 -17.21 4.40 -18.23
CA ALA A 321 -17.19 2.99 -18.59
C ALA A 321 -17.65 2.10 -17.43
N VAL A 322 -17.20 2.37 -16.19
CA VAL A 322 -17.63 1.64 -15.00
C VAL A 322 -19.14 1.75 -14.79
N GLN A 323 -19.71 2.96 -14.91
CA GLN A 323 -21.15 3.18 -14.81
C GLN A 323 -21.93 2.42 -15.89
N THR A 324 -21.40 2.38 -17.11
CA THR A 324 -21.99 1.61 -18.22
C THR A 324 -22.04 0.12 -17.89
N VAL A 325 -20.94 -0.47 -17.40
CA VAL A 325 -20.88 -1.87 -16.99
C VAL A 325 -21.86 -2.17 -15.85
N GLN A 326 -21.95 -1.27 -14.86
CA GLN A 326 -22.89 -1.42 -13.73
C GLN A 326 -24.34 -1.46 -14.21
N HIS A 327 -24.76 -0.50 -15.05
CA HIS A 327 -26.11 -0.48 -15.60
C HIS A 327 -26.44 -1.73 -16.42
N GLN A 328 -25.48 -2.23 -17.21
CA GLN A 328 -25.66 -3.46 -17.99
C GLN A 328 -25.84 -4.70 -17.10
N ARG A 329 -25.05 -4.84 -16.02
CA ARG A 329 -25.18 -5.94 -15.06
C ARG A 329 -26.54 -5.91 -14.35
N GLU A 330 -26.99 -4.75 -13.89
CA GLU A 330 -28.30 -4.60 -13.26
C GLU A 330 -29.47 -4.87 -14.23
N ALA A 331 -29.34 -4.50 -15.50
CA ALA A 331 -30.34 -4.79 -16.52
C ALA A 331 -30.39 -6.29 -16.87
N GLY A 332 -29.26 -7.00 -16.83
CA GLY A 332 -29.18 -8.45 -17.02
C GLY A 332 -29.81 -9.23 -15.85
N GLN A 333 -29.51 -8.85 -14.61
CA GLN A 333 -30.06 -9.49 -13.41
C GLN A 333 -31.57 -9.32 -13.24
N ARG A 334 -32.18 -8.29 -13.83
CA ARG A 334 -33.64 -8.08 -13.83
C ARG A 334 -34.39 -8.94 -14.86
N LYS A 335 -33.68 -9.65 -15.73
CA LYS A 335 -34.26 -10.49 -16.80
C LYS A 335 -34.19 -11.99 -16.50
N GLU A 336 -33.54 -12.40 -15.41
CA GLU A 336 -33.49 -13.77 -14.88
C GLU A 336 -34.49 -13.96 -13.74
#